data_AF-A0A1W1BN53-F1
#
_entry.id   AF-A0A1W1BN53-F1
#
_cell.length_a   1.000
_cell.length_b   1.000
_cell.length_c   1.000
_cell.angle_alpha   90.00
_cell.angle_beta   90.00
_cell.angle_gamma   90.00
#
_symmetry.space_group_name_H-M   'P 1'
#
loop_
_entity.id
_entity.type
_entity.pdbx_description
1 polymer ?
#
loop_
_entity_poly.entity_id
_entity_poly.type
_entity_poly.pdbx_seq_one_letter_code
_entity_poly.pdbx_strand_id
1 'polypeptide(L)'
;MQKNLLIVSLALFLLGTNGVADELEIKLIDESGNSGLVQDSVQGCDDEKEKEDTCSKEPEEVILGKLPTSVQFTDHAEIADLENKLRNVLAELSALKKEKNENLQTIARLNSMIETLSSQKSNYSKKEIVETGIKEIVVETKQRRKRLPIAKEIKVVEEYGDHVVVEVQNGESLSKYAKKYYGNKNKYYKIYKANRDKIPENLEIIIGTHLTIPLN
;
A
#
# COMPACT_ATOMS: atom_id res chain seq x y z
N MET A 1 22.80 55.26 23.31
CA MET A 1 21.33 55.27 23.44
C MET A 1 20.85 53.83 23.38
N GLN A 2 20.41 53.31 24.53
CA GLN A 2 19.90 51.96 24.71
C GLN A 2 18.47 51.87 24.15
N LYS A 3 18.14 50.75 23.50
CA LYS A 3 16.77 50.25 23.43
C LYS A 3 16.77 48.77 23.78
N ASN A 4 16.33 48.52 25.02
CA ASN A 4 15.89 47.22 25.49
C ASN A 4 14.62 46.81 24.72
N LEU A 5 14.50 45.53 24.38
CA LEU A 5 13.22 44.84 24.56
C LEU A 5 13.45 43.34 24.78
N LEU A 6 13.01 42.91 25.95
CA LEU A 6 12.91 41.54 26.48
C LEU A 6 11.95 40.69 25.65
N ILE A 7 12.31 39.45 25.31
CA ILE A 7 11.35 38.33 25.26
C ILE A 7 12.00 37.05 25.81
N VAL A 8 11.63 36.79 27.07
CA VAL A 8 11.22 35.51 27.69
C VAL A 8 12.04 34.25 27.45
N SER A 9 12.66 33.83 28.55
CA SER A 9 13.26 32.53 28.85
C SER A 9 12.32 31.35 28.65
N LEU A 10 12.80 30.29 27.99
CA LEU A 10 12.34 28.92 28.27
C LEU A 10 13.52 28.15 28.87
N ALA A 11 13.47 28.02 30.19
CA ALA A 11 14.51 27.41 31.01
C ALA A 11 14.58 25.90 30.76
N LEU A 12 15.79 25.41 30.47
CA LEU A 12 16.20 24.04 30.72
C LEU A 12 15.98 23.74 32.22
N PHE A 13 15.04 22.86 32.54
CA PHE A 13 15.00 22.20 33.84
C PHE A 13 15.65 20.82 33.71
N LEU A 14 16.94 20.78 34.02
CA LEU A 14 17.60 19.60 34.55
C LEU A 14 17.53 19.69 36.08
N LEU A 15 16.70 18.86 36.70
CA LEU A 15 16.90 18.46 38.09
C LEU A 15 16.45 17.01 38.24
N GLY A 16 17.42 16.13 38.48
CA GLY A 16 17.17 14.87 39.15
C GLY A 16 17.05 15.11 40.65
N THR A 17 16.15 14.37 41.29
CA THR A 17 16.19 14.07 42.72
C THR A 17 15.77 12.62 42.93
N ASN A 18 16.61 11.92 43.69
CA ASN A 18 16.40 10.58 44.22
C ASN A 18 15.35 10.57 45.35
N GLY A 19 14.75 9.40 45.58
CA GLY A 19 13.88 9.08 46.74
C GLY A 19 12.42 9.45 46.48
N VAL A 20 11.41 8.65 46.80
CA VAL A 20 11.26 7.71 47.90
C VAL A 20 10.31 6.59 47.42
N ALA A 21 10.68 5.34 47.66
CA ALA A 21 9.75 4.22 47.54
C ALA A 21 8.82 4.29 48.76
N ASP A 22 7.64 4.88 48.58
CA ASP A 22 6.53 4.70 49.51
C ASP A 22 5.79 3.43 49.08
N GLU A 23 5.91 2.43 49.95
CA GLU A 23 5.22 1.16 49.89
C GLU A 23 3.71 1.43 50.03
N LEU A 24 2.99 1.51 48.91
CA LEU A 24 1.54 1.47 48.91
C LEU A 24 1.11 0.04 49.26
N GLU A 25 0.97 -0.22 50.55
CA GLU A 25 0.38 -1.45 51.08
C GLU A 25 -1.10 -1.50 50.62
N ILE A 26 -1.37 -2.23 49.55
CA ILE A 26 -2.74 -2.45 49.06
C ILE A 26 -3.44 -3.36 50.06
N LYS A 27 -4.25 -2.79 50.96
CA LYS A 27 -5.20 -3.57 51.75
C LYS A 27 -6.32 -4.07 50.84
N LEU A 28 -6.29 -5.37 50.53
CA LEU A 28 -7.42 -6.06 49.93
C LEU A 28 -8.56 -6.12 50.95
N ILE A 29 -9.63 -5.37 50.70
CA ILE A 29 -10.88 -5.45 51.46
C ILE A 29 -11.75 -6.48 50.74
N ASP A 30 -11.97 -7.63 51.38
CA ASP A 30 -12.90 -8.64 50.89
C ASP A 30 -14.32 -8.28 51.32
N GLU A 31 -15.11 -7.73 50.39
CA GLU A 31 -16.54 -7.46 50.56
C GLU A 31 -17.42 -8.60 50.03
N SER A 32 -16.86 -9.80 49.78
CA SER A 32 -17.63 -10.95 49.26
C SER A 32 -18.85 -11.30 50.10
N GLY A 33 -18.77 -11.11 51.42
CA GLY A 33 -19.89 -11.33 52.36
C GLY A 33 -21.04 -10.33 52.25
N ASN A 34 -20.86 -9.21 51.53
CA ASN A 34 -21.90 -8.20 51.30
C ASN A 34 -22.61 -8.38 49.95
N SER A 35 -22.20 -9.39 49.17
CA SER A 35 -22.87 -9.79 47.94
C SER A 35 -24.05 -10.70 48.27
N GLY A 36 -25.25 -10.31 47.88
CA GLY A 36 -26.44 -11.17 47.95
C GLY A 36 -26.40 -12.38 46.99
N LEU A 37 -25.24 -12.68 46.40
CA LEU A 37 -25.02 -13.86 45.58
C LEU A 37 -24.80 -15.06 46.50
N VAL A 38 -25.86 -15.84 46.69
CA VAL A 38 -25.75 -17.20 47.22
C VAL A 38 -24.93 -18.00 46.20
N GLN A 39 -23.69 -18.31 46.56
CA GLN A 39 -22.95 -19.35 45.83
C GLN A 39 -23.60 -20.68 46.18
N ASP A 40 -24.19 -21.33 45.17
CA ASP A 40 -24.53 -22.74 45.28
C ASP A 40 -23.28 -23.52 45.66
N SER A 41 -23.44 -24.45 46.61
CA SER A 41 -22.35 -25.25 47.15
C SER A 41 -21.53 -25.85 46.02
N VAL A 42 -20.25 -25.49 45.94
CA VAL A 42 -19.31 -26.19 45.07
C VAL A 42 -19.34 -27.65 45.51
N GLN A 43 -19.89 -28.50 44.66
CA GLN A 43 -19.88 -29.93 44.86
C GLN A 43 -18.41 -30.37 44.74
N GLY A 44 -17.77 -30.54 45.90
CA GLY A 44 -16.49 -31.23 45.97
C GLY A 44 -16.69 -32.64 45.43
N CYS A 45 -15.78 -33.06 44.56
CA CYS A 45 -15.72 -34.46 44.14
C CYS A 45 -15.31 -35.27 45.37
N ASP A 46 -16.30 -35.76 46.13
CA ASP A 46 -16.07 -36.75 47.15
C ASP A 46 -15.76 -38.08 46.44
N ASP A 47 -14.56 -38.57 46.69
CA ASP A 47 -14.06 -39.84 46.20
C ASP A 47 -14.90 -40.99 46.76
N GLU A 48 -15.96 -41.39 46.05
CA GLU A 48 -16.37 -42.80 45.97
C GLU A 48 -17.52 -43.02 44.98
N LYS A 49 -17.20 -43.77 43.93
CA LYS A 49 -18.06 -44.58 43.02
C LYS A 49 -18.26 -44.06 41.59
N GLU A 50 -17.45 -44.65 40.72
CA GLU A 50 -17.77 -45.22 39.40
C GLU A 50 -18.84 -44.51 38.54
N LYS A 51 -18.35 -43.62 37.68
CA LYS A 51 -18.52 -43.55 36.21
C LYS A 51 -18.75 -42.12 35.78
N GLU A 52 -17.69 -41.45 35.33
CA GLU A 52 -17.79 -40.29 34.45
C GLU A 52 -16.41 -40.04 33.81
N ASP A 53 -16.26 -40.43 32.54
CA ASP A 53 -15.08 -40.13 31.69
C ASP A 53 -15.06 -38.64 31.27
N THR A 54 -15.43 -37.73 32.17
CA THR A 54 -15.47 -36.28 31.90
C THR A 54 -15.00 -35.49 33.11
N CYS A 55 -13.77 -35.74 33.58
CA CYS A 55 -13.08 -34.74 34.37
C CYS A 55 -11.56 -34.90 34.27
N SER A 56 -10.86 -33.79 34.07
CA SER A 56 -9.44 -33.65 33.79
C SER A 56 -8.97 -34.09 32.40
N LYS A 57 -9.33 -33.29 31.39
CA LYS A 57 -8.31 -33.00 30.36
C LYS A 57 -7.41 -31.91 30.93
N GLU A 58 -6.10 -32.13 30.88
CA GLU A 58 -5.11 -31.15 31.30
C GLU A 58 -5.39 -29.78 30.66
N PRO A 59 -5.16 -28.67 31.38
CA PRO A 59 -5.48 -27.32 30.90
C PRO A 59 -4.72 -26.92 29.63
N GLU A 60 -3.73 -27.70 29.20
CA GLU A 60 -2.97 -27.47 27.96
C GLU A 60 -3.77 -27.80 26.69
N GLU A 61 -4.73 -28.74 26.73
CA GLU A 61 -5.54 -29.09 25.54
C GLU A 61 -6.72 -28.12 25.28
N VAL A 62 -7.19 -27.41 26.31
CA VAL A 62 -8.33 -26.47 26.18
C VAL A 62 -7.88 -25.13 25.57
N ILE A 63 -6.63 -24.73 25.77
CA ILE A 63 -6.10 -23.46 25.24
C ILE A 63 -5.64 -23.62 23.79
N LEU A 64 -5.15 -24.80 23.38
CA LEU A 64 -4.77 -25.08 21.99
C LEU A 64 -5.97 -25.20 21.04
N GLY A 65 -7.18 -25.51 21.55
CA GLY A 65 -8.41 -25.54 20.75
C GLY A 65 -9.12 -24.18 20.59
N LYS A 66 -8.70 -23.14 21.33
CA LYS A 66 -9.34 -21.81 21.33
C LYS A 66 -8.49 -20.68 20.77
N LEU A 67 -7.22 -20.94 20.45
CA LEU A 67 -6.45 -20.03 19.63
C LEU A 67 -7.01 -20.11 18.20
N PRO A 68 -7.38 -18.98 17.56
CA PRO A 68 -7.56 -19.00 16.12
C PRO A 68 -6.24 -19.50 15.56
N THR A 69 -6.24 -20.68 14.95
CA THR A 69 -5.09 -21.19 14.22
C THR A 69 -4.74 -20.08 13.26
N SER A 70 -3.56 -19.48 13.44
CA SER A 70 -2.98 -18.43 12.61
C SER A 70 -3.52 -18.58 11.20
N VAL A 71 -4.38 -17.66 10.73
CA VAL A 71 -5.15 -17.76 9.47
C VAL A 71 -4.46 -18.73 8.53
N GLN A 72 -4.87 -19.99 8.59
CA GLN A 72 -4.27 -21.00 7.75
C GLN A 72 -4.87 -20.66 6.40
N PHE A 73 -4.08 -20.00 5.56
CA PHE A 73 -4.33 -19.97 4.13
C PHE A 73 -4.33 -21.44 3.70
N THR A 74 -5.52 -22.04 3.73
CA THR A 74 -5.72 -23.48 3.60
C THR A 74 -5.64 -23.90 2.13
N ASP A 75 -5.66 -22.94 1.21
CA ASP A 75 -5.45 -23.16 -0.20
C ASP A 75 -4.02 -22.77 -0.57
N HIS A 76 -3.14 -23.77 -0.70
CA HIS A 76 -1.78 -23.60 -1.25
C HIS A 76 -1.77 -22.87 -2.61
N ALA A 77 -2.87 -22.95 -3.36
CA ALA A 77 -3.06 -22.23 -4.62
C ALA A 77 -3.18 -20.70 -4.43
N GLU A 78 -3.85 -20.23 -3.38
CA GLU A 78 -4.01 -18.79 -3.10
C GLU A 78 -2.71 -18.16 -2.62
N ILE A 79 -1.92 -18.88 -1.82
CA ILE A 79 -0.59 -18.44 -1.38
C ILE A 79 0.34 -18.32 -2.59
N ALA A 80 0.35 -19.32 -3.49
CA ALA A 80 1.18 -19.29 -4.69
C ALA A 80 0.80 -18.13 -5.63
N ASP A 81 -0.49 -17.82 -5.76
CA ASP A 81 -0.96 -16.66 -6.53
C ASP A 81 -0.51 -15.32 -5.90
N LEU A 82 -0.60 -15.19 -4.57
CA LEU A 82 -0.11 -14.03 -3.83
C LEU A 82 1.42 -13.87 -3.97
N GLU A 83 2.19 -14.95 -3.88
CA GLU A 83 3.63 -14.92 -4.09
C GLU A 83 4.00 -14.47 -5.52
N ASN A 84 3.28 -14.96 -6.52
CA ASN A 84 3.49 -14.55 -7.92
C ASN A 84 3.12 -13.07 -8.13
N LYS A 85 2.01 -12.61 -7.55
CA LYS A 85 1.62 -11.19 -7.54
C LYS A 85 2.71 -10.32 -6.90
N LEU A 86 3.24 -10.73 -5.75
CA LEU A 86 4.29 -10.00 -5.05
C LEU A 86 5.60 -9.96 -5.86
N ARG A 87 6.00 -11.08 -6.47
CA ARG A 87 7.18 -11.13 -7.36
C ARG A 87 7.02 -10.20 -8.57
N ASN A 88 5.83 -10.16 -9.17
CA ASN A 88 5.55 -9.24 -10.28
C ASN A 88 5.66 -7.78 -9.83
N VAL A 89 5.09 -7.42 -8.68
CA VAL A 89 5.21 -6.07 -8.11
C VAL A 89 6.67 -5.72 -7.84
N LEU A 90 7.45 -6.63 -7.27
CA LEU A 90 8.89 -6.41 -7.02
C LEU A 90 9.67 -6.20 -8.33
N ALA A 91 9.38 -6.99 -9.37
CA ALA A 91 9.98 -6.84 -10.67
C ALA A 91 9.66 -5.45 -11.28
N GLU A 92 8.39 -5.02 -11.20
CA GLU A 92 7.97 -3.70 -11.66
C GLU A 92 8.65 -2.57 -10.89
N LEU A 93 8.72 -2.65 -9.55
CA LEU A 93 9.40 -1.65 -8.73
C LEU A 93 10.88 -1.55 -9.08
N SER A 94 11.53 -2.67 -9.38
CA SER A 94 12.94 -2.68 -9.82
C SER A 94 13.13 -2.00 -11.18
N ALA A 95 12.20 -2.22 -12.12
CA ALA A 95 12.20 -1.57 -13.43
C ALA A 95 11.95 -0.06 -13.32
N LEU A 96 10.97 0.36 -12.52
CA LEU A 96 10.68 1.78 -12.25
C LEU A 96 11.86 2.48 -11.58
N LYS A 97 12.53 1.82 -10.64
CA LYS A 97 13.74 2.36 -10.00
C LYS A 97 14.86 2.57 -11.02
N LYS A 98 15.05 1.64 -11.96
CA LYS A 98 16.03 1.77 -13.04
C LYS A 98 15.66 2.95 -13.95
N GLU A 99 14.41 3.04 -14.40
CA GLU A 99 13.94 4.14 -15.25
C GLU A 99 14.12 5.50 -14.57
N LYS A 100 13.77 5.61 -13.28
CA LYS A 100 14.01 6.82 -12.47
C LYS A 100 15.48 7.24 -12.51
N ASN A 101 16.41 6.30 -12.35
CA ASN A 101 17.84 6.59 -12.39
C ASN A 101 18.30 7.09 -13.77
N GLU A 102 17.82 6.48 -14.84
CA GLU A 102 18.15 6.92 -16.21
C GLU A 102 17.55 8.31 -16.52
N ASN A 103 16.38 8.62 -15.97
CA ASN A 103 15.77 9.96 -16.08
C ASN A 103 16.60 11.01 -15.32
N LEU A 104 17.10 10.67 -14.12
CA LEU A 104 18.01 11.55 -13.37
C LEU A 104 19.29 11.84 -14.15
N GLN A 105 19.86 10.84 -14.84
CA GLN A 105 21.01 11.04 -15.72
C GLN A 105 20.68 11.98 -16.89
N THR A 106 19.50 11.86 -17.47
CA THR A 106 19.05 12.75 -18.55
C THR A 106 18.93 14.19 -18.07
N ILE A 107 18.37 14.41 -16.88
CA ILE A 107 18.27 15.73 -16.25
C ILE A 107 19.67 16.33 -16.03
N ALA A 108 20.62 15.54 -15.52
CA ALA A 108 22.00 15.99 -15.32
C ALA A 108 22.66 16.42 -16.65
N ARG A 109 22.47 15.66 -17.74
CA ARG A 109 22.97 16.04 -19.07
C ARG A 109 22.37 17.35 -19.57
N LEU A 110 21.06 17.53 -19.40
CA LEU A 110 20.37 18.77 -19.78
C LEU A 110 20.88 19.97 -18.98
N ASN A 111 21.07 19.82 -17.67
CA ASN A 111 21.63 20.87 -16.83
C ASN A 111 23.05 21.24 -17.26
N SER A 112 23.89 20.26 -17.60
CA SER A 112 25.21 20.52 -18.17
C SER A 112 25.14 21.30 -19.49
N MET A 113 24.18 20.97 -20.38
CA MET A 113 23.97 21.74 -21.60
C MET A 113 23.55 23.19 -21.31
N ILE A 114 22.68 23.41 -20.32
CA ILE A 114 22.27 24.76 -19.88
C ILE A 114 23.48 25.54 -19.35
N GLU A 115 24.36 24.93 -18.57
CA GLU A 115 25.60 25.55 -18.08
C GLU A 115 26.56 25.92 -19.23
N THR A 116 26.70 25.05 -20.24
CA THR A 116 27.51 25.35 -21.43
C THR A 116 26.93 26.52 -22.23
N LEU A 117 25.60 26.66 -22.29
CA LEU A 117 24.96 27.82 -22.91
C LEU A 117 25.23 29.10 -22.13
N SER A 118 25.16 29.03 -20.80
CA SER A 118 25.35 30.14 -19.86
C SER A 118 26.79 30.70 -19.82
N SER A 119 27.81 29.86 -20.01
CA SER A 119 29.24 30.26 -19.85
C SER A 119 29.82 31.02 -21.05
N GLN A 120 30.28 32.25 -20.87
CA GLN A 120 30.61 33.31 -21.85
C GLN A 120 31.74 33.04 -22.92
N LYS A 121 31.72 31.92 -23.65
CA LYS A 121 32.59 31.61 -24.82
C LYS A 121 31.77 31.42 -26.12
N SER A 122 32.41 31.51 -27.29
CA SER A 122 31.82 31.85 -28.61
C SER A 122 30.49 31.16 -29.00
N ASN A 123 29.62 31.92 -29.67
CA ASN A 123 28.21 31.58 -29.94
C ASN A 123 27.97 30.42 -30.94
N TYR A 124 28.89 30.15 -31.87
CA TYR A 124 28.64 29.19 -32.96
C TYR A 124 28.81 27.71 -32.53
N SER A 125 29.88 27.36 -31.81
CA SER A 125 30.10 25.96 -31.38
C SER A 125 29.10 25.49 -30.32
N LYS A 126 28.56 26.38 -29.49
CA LYS A 126 27.55 26.02 -28.48
C LYS A 126 26.23 25.58 -29.09
N LYS A 127 25.80 26.28 -30.15
CA LYS A 127 24.53 26.00 -30.82
C LYS A 127 24.53 24.59 -31.43
N GLU A 128 25.64 24.21 -32.06
CA GLU A 128 25.82 22.89 -32.67
C GLU A 128 25.86 21.76 -31.62
N ILE A 129 26.58 21.95 -30.51
CA ILE A 129 26.65 20.98 -29.41
C ILE A 129 25.26 20.76 -28.79
N VAL A 130 24.50 21.83 -28.57
CA VAL A 130 23.17 21.75 -27.97
C VAL A 130 22.15 21.16 -28.93
N GLU A 131 22.15 21.57 -30.20
CA GLU A 131 21.23 21.00 -31.20
C GLU A 131 21.50 19.50 -31.40
N THR A 132 22.76 19.09 -31.39
CA THR A 132 23.14 17.67 -31.52
C THR A 132 22.74 16.88 -30.27
N GLY A 133 23.04 17.39 -29.08
CA GLY A 133 22.68 16.75 -27.81
C GLY A 133 21.17 16.64 -27.59
N ILE A 134 20.38 17.67 -27.94
CA ILE A 134 18.92 17.62 -27.87
C ILE A 134 18.37 16.58 -28.85
N LYS A 135 18.88 16.53 -30.09
CA LYS A 135 18.47 15.51 -31.06
C LYS A 135 18.73 14.10 -30.55
N GLU A 136 19.89 13.86 -29.95
CA GLU A 136 20.25 12.57 -29.37
C GLU A 136 19.33 12.17 -28.21
N ILE A 137 19.07 13.09 -27.25
CA ILE A 137 18.15 12.85 -26.12
C ILE A 137 16.72 12.59 -26.60
N VAL A 138 16.25 13.33 -27.62
CA VAL A 138 14.90 13.14 -28.19
C VAL A 138 14.78 11.79 -28.89
N VAL A 139 15.83 11.32 -29.56
CA VAL A 139 15.86 9.99 -30.18
C VAL A 139 15.90 8.90 -29.12
N GLU A 140 16.75 9.04 -28.10
CA GLU A 140 16.89 8.09 -26.98
C GLU A 140 15.57 7.95 -26.21
N THR A 141 14.89 9.06 -25.88
CA THR A 141 13.60 9.04 -25.19
C THR A 141 12.47 8.45 -26.05
N LYS A 142 12.43 8.72 -27.36
CA LYS A 142 11.47 8.07 -28.27
C LYS A 142 11.72 6.57 -28.40
N GLN A 143 12.98 6.14 -28.44
CA GLN A 143 13.35 4.73 -28.50
C GLN A 143 13.03 4.02 -27.18
N ARG A 144 13.30 4.63 -26.02
CA ARG A 144 12.87 4.13 -24.71
C ARG A 144 11.34 4.01 -24.65
N ARG A 145 10.59 4.99 -25.14
CA ARG A 145 9.11 4.93 -25.26
C ARG A 145 8.59 3.79 -26.12
N LYS A 146 9.34 3.37 -27.15
CA LYS A 146 9.02 2.19 -27.96
C LYS A 146 9.40 0.86 -27.28
N ARG A 147 10.38 0.89 -26.38
CA ARG A 147 10.86 -0.27 -25.59
C ARG A 147 10.15 -0.42 -24.24
N LEU A 148 9.34 0.56 -23.83
CA LEU A 148 8.41 0.38 -22.72
C LEU A 148 7.59 -0.89 -22.99
N PRO A 149 7.39 -1.74 -21.96
CA PRO A 149 6.82 -3.05 -22.12
C PRO A 149 5.56 -2.96 -22.99
N ILE A 150 5.54 -3.78 -24.05
CA ILE A 150 4.41 -3.99 -24.95
C ILE A 150 3.15 -3.86 -24.10
N ALA A 151 2.33 -2.84 -24.38
CA ALA A 151 1.17 -2.54 -23.56
C ALA A 151 0.40 -3.83 -23.35
N LYS A 152 0.42 -4.36 -22.11
CA LYS A 152 -0.22 -5.63 -21.77
C LYS A 152 -1.62 -5.62 -22.36
N GLU A 153 -1.92 -6.63 -23.17
CA GLU A 153 -3.22 -6.74 -23.83
C GLU A 153 -4.31 -6.72 -22.76
N ILE A 154 -5.39 -5.99 -23.04
CA ILE A 154 -6.53 -5.89 -22.14
C ILE A 154 -7.15 -7.29 -22.05
N LYS A 155 -7.26 -7.82 -20.82
CA LYS A 155 -7.84 -9.13 -20.58
C LYS A 155 -9.36 -9.04 -20.73
N VAL A 156 -9.86 -9.40 -21.91
CA VAL A 156 -11.29 -9.53 -22.18
C VAL A 156 -11.78 -10.83 -21.56
N VAL A 157 -12.78 -10.74 -20.69
CA VAL A 157 -13.41 -11.89 -20.04
C VAL A 157 -14.59 -12.36 -20.88
N GLU A 158 -15.43 -11.41 -21.31
CA GLU A 158 -16.63 -11.69 -22.12
C GLU A 158 -16.87 -10.56 -23.12
N GLU A 159 -17.43 -10.90 -24.27
CA GLU A 159 -17.76 -9.95 -25.34
C GLU A 159 -19.22 -10.12 -25.75
N TYR A 160 -19.96 -9.03 -25.70
CA TYR A 160 -21.36 -8.92 -26.07
C TYR A 160 -21.51 -7.88 -27.17
N GLY A 161 -22.64 -7.92 -27.90
CA GLY A 161 -22.86 -7.00 -29.02
C GLY A 161 -22.91 -5.52 -28.64
N ASP A 162 -23.29 -5.20 -27.40
CA ASP A 162 -23.45 -3.84 -26.89
C ASP A 162 -22.45 -3.46 -25.78
N HIS A 163 -21.69 -4.41 -25.24
CA HIS A 163 -20.68 -4.16 -24.22
C HIS A 163 -19.59 -5.26 -24.15
N VAL A 164 -18.47 -4.94 -23.53
CA VAL A 164 -17.37 -5.88 -23.27
C VAL A 164 -17.07 -5.91 -21.78
N VAL A 165 -16.82 -7.08 -21.21
CA VAL A 165 -16.37 -7.23 -19.82
C VAL A 165 -14.88 -7.47 -19.81
N VAL A 166 -14.14 -6.61 -19.10
CA VAL A 166 -12.69 -6.69 -18.97
C VAL A 166 -12.28 -6.87 -17.53
N GLU A 167 -11.22 -7.63 -17.28
CA GLU A 167 -10.62 -7.76 -15.95
C GLU A 167 -9.45 -6.79 -15.81
N VAL A 168 -9.52 -5.88 -14.84
CA VAL A 168 -8.53 -4.84 -14.64
C VAL A 168 -7.16 -5.45 -14.33
N GLN A 169 -6.18 -5.16 -15.18
CA GLN A 169 -4.79 -5.54 -14.95
C GLN A 169 -4.01 -4.39 -14.32
N ASN A 170 -2.85 -4.72 -13.76
CA ASN A 170 -1.93 -3.73 -13.21
C ASN A 170 -1.48 -2.72 -14.29
N GLY A 171 -1.38 -1.45 -13.91
CA GLY A 171 -1.01 -0.35 -14.81
C GLY A 171 -2.09 0.07 -15.82
N GLU A 172 -3.31 -0.46 -15.72
CA GLU A 172 -4.44 -0.04 -16.57
C GLU A 172 -5.18 1.16 -15.96
N SER A 173 -5.95 1.85 -16.81
CA SER A 173 -6.73 3.01 -16.39
C SER A 173 -8.00 3.12 -17.23
N LEU A 174 -9.01 3.81 -16.72
CA LEU A 174 -10.25 4.08 -17.49
C LEU A 174 -9.97 4.78 -18.82
N SER A 175 -8.96 5.65 -18.86
CA SER A 175 -8.49 6.30 -20.08
C SER A 175 -7.87 5.31 -21.08
N LYS A 176 -7.16 4.28 -20.62
CA LYS A 176 -6.61 3.21 -21.48
C LYS A 176 -7.73 2.44 -22.17
N TYR A 177 -8.74 2.01 -21.41
CA TYR A 177 -9.91 1.32 -21.95
C TYR A 177 -10.69 2.21 -22.93
N ALA A 178 -10.97 3.46 -22.56
CA ALA A 178 -11.67 4.40 -23.42
C ALA A 178 -10.91 4.68 -24.73
N LYS A 179 -9.57 4.73 -24.69
CA LYS A 179 -8.78 4.85 -25.91
C LYS A 179 -8.87 3.61 -26.80
N LYS A 180 -8.87 2.41 -26.20
CA LYS A 180 -8.96 1.15 -26.93
C LYS A 180 -10.33 0.99 -27.60
N TYR A 181 -11.43 1.13 -26.85
CA TYR A 181 -12.77 0.81 -27.33
C TYR A 181 -13.47 1.98 -28.02
N TYR A 182 -13.16 3.23 -27.65
CA TYR A 182 -13.81 4.41 -28.22
C TYR A 182 -12.90 5.28 -29.07
N GLY A 183 -11.62 4.94 -29.20
CA GLY A 183 -10.62 5.76 -29.87
C GLY A 183 -10.28 7.07 -29.14
N ASN A 184 -10.90 7.35 -27.98
CA ASN A 184 -10.77 8.63 -27.26
C ASN A 184 -10.69 8.41 -25.74
N LYS A 185 -9.56 8.81 -25.13
CA LYS A 185 -9.31 8.73 -23.68
C LYS A 185 -10.36 9.49 -22.86
N ASN A 186 -10.85 10.62 -23.36
CA ASN A 186 -11.79 11.50 -22.65
C ASN A 186 -13.19 10.89 -22.50
N LYS A 187 -13.47 9.77 -23.19
CA LYS A 187 -14.73 9.02 -23.04
C LYS A 187 -14.71 8.05 -21.85
N TYR A 188 -13.70 8.12 -20.97
CA TYR A 188 -13.60 7.30 -19.76
C TYR A 188 -14.84 7.41 -18.85
N TYR A 189 -15.52 8.56 -18.87
CA TYR A 189 -16.72 8.79 -18.05
C TYR A 189 -17.88 7.85 -18.41
N LYS A 190 -17.96 7.37 -19.67
CA LYS A 190 -18.94 6.34 -20.06
C LYS A 190 -18.73 5.04 -19.28
N ILE A 191 -17.47 4.62 -19.17
CA ILE A 191 -17.06 3.41 -18.44
C ILE A 191 -17.32 3.60 -16.95
N TYR A 192 -16.94 4.75 -16.39
CA TYR A 192 -17.24 5.09 -15.00
C TYR A 192 -18.75 5.02 -14.71
N LYS A 193 -19.58 5.63 -15.56
CA LYS A 193 -21.04 5.63 -15.39
C LYS A 193 -21.63 4.21 -15.39
N ALA A 194 -21.10 3.32 -16.24
CA ALA A 194 -21.55 1.92 -16.32
C ALA A 194 -21.10 1.04 -15.14
N ASN A 195 -20.15 1.50 -14.33
CA ASN A 195 -19.56 0.72 -13.22
C ASN A 195 -19.51 1.51 -11.91
N ARG A 196 -20.49 2.39 -11.66
CA ARG A 196 -20.53 3.21 -10.43
C ARG A 196 -20.64 2.38 -9.15
N ASP A 197 -21.12 1.15 -9.27
CA ASP A 197 -21.15 0.15 -8.23
C ASP A 197 -19.76 -0.38 -7.86
N LYS A 198 -18.78 -0.28 -8.77
CA LYS A 198 -17.42 -0.84 -8.61
C LYS A 198 -16.33 0.21 -8.53
N ILE A 199 -16.59 1.41 -9.06
CA ILE A 199 -15.60 2.48 -9.16
C ILE A 199 -16.02 3.63 -8.23
N PRO A 200 -15.22 3.95 -7.20
CA PRO A 200 -15.44 5.11 -6.34
C PRO A 200 -15.31 6.45 -7.10
N GLU A 201 -15.80 7.54 -6.49
CA GLU A 201 -15.82 8.87 -7.10
C GLU A 201 -14.42 9.44 -7.40
N ASN A 202 -13.40 8.95 -6.68
CA ASN A 202 -11.99 9.29 -6.95
C ASN A 202 -11.44 8.62 -8.23
N LEU A 203 -12.25 7.82 -8.94
CA LEU A 203 -11.93 7.13 -10.19
C LEU A 203 -10.81 6.08 -10.07
N GLU A 204 -10.51 5.62 -8.86
CA GLU A 204 -9.57 4.53 -8.64
C GLU A 204 -10.20 3.20 -9.07
N ILE A 205 -9.45 2.41 -9.85
CA ILE A 205 -9.86 1.07 -10.27
C ILE A 205 -9.00 0.03 -9.57
N ILE A 206 -9.63 -1.01 -9.05
CA ILE A 206 -8.97 -2.09 -8.33
C ILE A 206 -8.59 -3.20 -9.31
N ILE A 207 -7.38 -3.75 -9.16
CA ILE A 207 -6.87 -4.85 -9.98
C ILE A 207 -7.73 -6.10 -9.75
N GLY A 208 -8.07 -6.83 -10.82
CA GLY A 208 -8.95 -8.01 -10.80
C GLY A 208 -10.45 -7.68 -10.89
N THR A 209 -10.84 -6.41 -10.79
CA THR A 209 -12.23 -6.00 -10.93
C THR A 209 -12.71 -6.20 -12.37
N HIS A 210 -13.92 -6.72 -12.52
CA HIS A 210 -14.56 -6.88 -13.82
C HIS A 210 -15.34 -5.61 -14.17
N LEU A 211 -14.89 -4.90 -15.20
CA LEU A 211 -15.51 -3.66 -15.67
C LEU A 211 -16.29 -3.89 -16.96
N THR A 212 -17.50 -3.34 -17.01
CA THR A 212 -18.36 -3.29 -18.18
C THR A 212 -18.01 -2.08 -19.04
N ILE A 213 -17.64 -2.29 -20.30
CA ILE A 213 -17.32 -1.25 -21.27
C ILE A 213 -18.45 -1.20 -22.30
N PRO A 214 -19.37 -0.21 -22.21
CA PRO A 214 -20.48 -0.10 -23.17
C PRO A 214 -19.97 0.33 -24.55
N LEU A 215 -20.28 -0.38 -25.63
CA LEU A 215 -19.80 -0.05 -26.98
C LEU A 215 -20.66 1.00 -27.70
N ASN A 216 -21.87 1.24 -27.18
CA ASN A 216 -22.86 2.17 -27.75
C ASN A 216 -22.83 3.58 -27.09
#